data_AF-A0A2N0LFT9-F1
#
_entry.id   AF-A0A2N0LFT9-F1
#
_cell.length_a   1.000
_cell.length_b   1.000
_cell.length_c   1.000
_cell.angle_alpha   90.00
_cell.angle_beta   90.00
_cell.angle_gamma   90.00
#
_symmetry.space_group_name_H-M   'P 1'
#
loop_
_entity.id
_entity.type
_entity.pdbx_description
1 polymer ?
#
loop_
_entity_poly.entity_id
_entity_poly.type
_entity_poly.pdbx_seq_one_letter_code
_entity_poly.pdbx_strand_id
1 'polypeptide(L)'
;MCGLVSSPETRSGANKDLVESVGGQIITFDDCFGDYDFVGVFEFPDNTTAASLVMTVASIGSITKAKITVLIPIAGGFAANQKAREMTYHVQGQ
;
A
#
# COMPACT_ATOMS: atom_id res chain seq x y z
N MET A 1 0.75 -14.60 15.85
CA MET A 1 1.86 -15.46 15.38
C MET A 1 1.55 -16.96 15.25
N CYS A 2 0.51 -17.55 15.87
CA CYS A 2 0.23 -19.00 15.77
C CYS A 2 -0.25 -19.49 14.37
N GLY A 3 -0.88 -18.62 13.57
CA GLY A 3 -1.42 -19.01 12.26
C GLY A 3 -0.40 -19.13 11.12
N LEU A 4 0.74 -18.44 11.18
CA LEU A 4 1.73 -18.39 10.10
C LEU A 4 2.65 -19.63 10.07
N VAL A 5 2.98 -20.17 11.25
CA VAL A 5 3.81 -21.38 11.39
C VAL A 5 3.04 -22.63 10.92
N SER A 6 1.71 -22.58 10.94
CA SER A 6 0.86 -23.75 10.71
C SER A 6 0.52 -23.99 9.24
N SER A 7 0.49 -22.95 8.39
CA SER A 7 0.17 -23.06 6.96
C SER A 7 0.64 -21.81 6.18
N PRO A 8 1.93 -21.72 5.82
CA PRO A 8 2.49 -20.55 5.13
C PRO A 8 1.88 -20.34 3.73
N GLU A 9 1.60 -21.44 3.03
CA GLU A 9 1.14 -21.42 1.63
C GLU A 9 -0.27 -20.85 1.40
N THR A 10 -1.15 -20.94 2.40
CA THR A 10 -2.56 -20.54 2.25
C THR A 10 -2.74 -19.01 2.21
N ARG A 11 -1.87 -18.26 2.89
CA ARG A 11 -2.04 -16.79 3.01
C ARG A 11 -1.51 -16.04 1.79
N SER A 12 -0.43 -16.52 1.18
CA SER A 12 0.14 -15.95 -0.05
C SER A 12 -0.81 -16.11 -1.24
N GLY A 13 -1.48 -17.26 -1.35
CA GLY A 13 -2.50 -17.51 -2.38
C GLY A 13 -3.73 -16.61 -2.24
N ALA A 14 -4.29 -16.52 -1.03
CA ALA A 14 -5.46 -15.67 -0.77
C ALA A 14 -5.20 -14.17 -1.05
N ASN A 15 -3.99 -13.69 -0.79
CA ASN A 15 -3.60 -12.31 -1.11
C ASN A 15 -3.50 -12.09 -2.62
N LYS A 16 -2.99 -13.07 -3.37
CA LYS A 16 -2.87 -12.99 -4.83
C LYS A 16 -4.24 -12.92 -5.49
N ASP A 17 -5.15 -13.83 -5.15
CA ASP A 17 -6.50 -13.87 -5.73
C ASP A 17 -7.25 -12.57 -5.46
N LEU A 18 -7.14 -12.03 -4.24
CA LEU A 18 -7.78 -10.76 -3.87
C LEU A 18 -7.22 -9.58 -4.67
N VAL A 19 -5.90 -9.48 -4.80
CA VAL A 19 -5.24 -8.40 -5.56
C VAL A 19 -5.59 -8.48 -7.04
N GLU A 20 -5.54 -9.67 -7.64
CA GLU A 20 -5.90 -9.89 -9.05
C GLU A 20 -7.39 -9.62 -9.31
N SER A 21 -8.28 -9.94 -8.36
CA SER A 21 -9.73 -9.72 -8.51
C SER A 21 -10.12 -8.25 -8.67
N VAL A 22 -9.28 -7.32 -8.19
CA VAL A 22 -9.48 -5.88 -8.32
C VAL A 22 -8.60 -5.26 -9.41
N GLY A 23 -8.00 -6.09 -10.26
CA GLY A 23 -7.12 -5.64 -11.36
C GLY A 23 -5.76 -5.13 -10.88
N GLY A 24 -5.35 -5.51 -9.66
CA GLY A 24 -4.03 -5.20 -9.13
C GLY A 24 -3.00 -6.27 -9.47
N GLN A 25 -1.74 -5.92 -9.26
CA GLN A 25 -0.59 -6.80 -9.39
C GLN A 25 0.28 -6.73 -8.14
N ILE A 26 0.75 -7.88 -7.66
CA ILE A 26 1.77 -7.95 -6.61
C ILE A 26 3.14 -7.86 -7.29
N ILE A 27 3.92 -6.83 -6.96
CA ILE A 27 5.32 -6.69 -7.41
C ILE A 27 6.24 -7.46 -6.47
N THR A 28 6.04 -7.27 -5.16
CA THR A 28 6.75 -8.01 -4.11
C THR A 28 5.88 -8.11 -2.86
N PHE A 29 6.03 -9.18 -2.10
CA PHE A 29 5.38 -9.36 -0.80
C PHE A 29 6.25 -10.28 0.05
N ASP A 30 6.93 -9.71 1.02
CA ASP A 30 8.02 -10.37 1.75
C ASP A 30 7.85 -10.19 3.26
N ASP A 31 8.37 -11.16 4.02
CA ASP A 31 8.58 -10.98 5.45
C ASP A 31 9.63 -9.89 5.70
N CYS A 32 9.40 -9.05 6.71
CA CYS A 32 10.38 -8.04 7.12
C CYS A 32 10.62 -8.07 8.62
N PHE A 33 11.85 -7.78 9.04
CA PHE A 33 12.18 -7.59 10.44
C PHE A 33 11.92 -6.14 10.87
N GLY A 34 11.37 -5.97 12.07
CA GLY A 34 11.14 -4.66 12.69
C GLY A 34 9.72 -4.51 13.22
N ASP A 35 9.14 -3.33 13.00
CA ASP A 35 7.82 -2.93 13.51
C ASP A 35 6.63 -3.63 12.83
N TYR A 36 6.87 -4.29 11.71
CA TYR A 36 5.87 -4.93 10.85
C TYR A 36 6.36 -6.32 10.48
N ASP A 37 5.43 -7.25 10.28
CA ASP A 37 5.74 -8.62 9.87
C ASP A 37 5.96 -8.76 8.35
N PHE A 38 5.33 -7.88 7.55
CA PHE A 38 5.36 -7.95 6.08
C PHE A 38 5.56 -6.58 5.43
N VAL A 39 6.23 -6.58 4.28
CA VAL A 39 6.29 -5.45 3.34
C VAL A 39 5.84 -5.92 1.96
N GLY A 40 5.06 -5.09 1.27
CA GLY A 40 4.62 -5.40 -0.08
C GLY A 40 4.57 -4.17 -0.97
N VAL A 41 4.87 -4.38 -2.25
CA VAL A 41 4.69 -3.39 -3.31
C VAL A 41 3.66 -3.95 -4.28
N PHE A 42 2.65 -3.14 -4.56
CA PHE A 42 1.52 -3.51 -5.38
C PHE A 42 1.27 -2.41 -6.41
N GLU A 43 0.89 -2.81 -7.61
CA GLU A 43 0.37 -1.91 -8.63
C GLU A 43 -1.15 -2.08 -8.73
N PHE A 44 -1.86 -0.96 -8.80
CA PHE A 44 -3.32 -0.93 -8.95
C PHE A 44 -3.69 0.08 -10.05
N PRO A 45 -4.86 -0.08 -10.68
CA PRO A 45 -5.31 0.83 -11.74
C PRO A 45 -5.48 2.28 -11.24
N ASP A 46 -5.83 2.46 -9.97
CA ASP A 46 -6.03 3.77 -9.35
C ASP A 46 -5.93 3.71 -7.81
N ASN A 47 -5.84 4.89 -7.18
CA ASN A 47 -5.71 5.03 -5.73
C ASN A 47 -6.97 4.59 -4.96
N THR A 48 -8.16 4.68 -5.55
CA THR A 48 -9.41 4.25 -4.92
C THR A 48 -9.47 2.73 -4.82
N THR A 49 -9.03 2.03 -5.86
CA THR A 49 -8.87 0.57 -5.88
C THR A 49 -7.83 0.10 -4.85
N ALA A 50 -6.68 0.78 -4.78
CA ALA A 50 -5.69 0.48 -3.73
C ALA A 50 -6.24 0.71 -2.32
N ALA A 51 -6.98 1.80 -2.10
CA ALA A 51 -7.57 2.12 -0.81
C ALA A 51 -8.70 1.15 -0.41
N SER A 52 -9.51 0.68 -1.35
CA SER A 52 -10.58 -0.28 -1.06
C SER A 52 -10.04 -1.63 -0.60
N LEU A 53 -8.94 -2.09 -1.21
CA LEU A 53 -8.23 -3.30 -0.77
C LEU A 53 -7.75 -3.15 0.67
N VAL A 54 -7.13 -2.02 0.98
CA VAL A 54 -6.67 -1.71 2.34
C VAL A 54 -7.81 -1.74 3.35
N MET A 55 -8.93 -1.10 3.03
CA MET A 55 -10.10 -1.08 3.92
C MET A 55 -10.64 -2.49 4.13
N THR A 56 -10.70 -3.30 3.07
CA THR A 56 -11.12 -4.70 3.12
C THR A 56 -10.19 -5.50 4.03
N VAL A 57 -8.88 -5.39 3.81
CA VAL A 57 -7.84 -6.10 4.56
C VAL A 57 -7.83 -5.68 6.04
N ALA A 58 -8.01 -4.39 6.33
CA ALA A 58 -8.16 -3.87 7.70
C ALA A 58 -9.42 -4.41 8.39
N SER A 59 -10.51 -4.65 7.66
CA SER A 59 -11.76 -5.18 8.22
C SER A 59 -11.67 -6.63 8.73
N ILE A 60 -10.66 -7.39 8.29
CA ILE A 60 -10.46 -8.82 8.64
C ILE A 60 -10.07 -9.00 10.12
N GLY A 61 -9.79 -7.92 10.86
CA GLY A 61 -9.52 -7.92 12.32
C GLY A 61 -8.21 -8.61 12.73
N SER A 62 -7.53 -9.26 11.78
CA SER A 62 -6.27 -9.98 11.98
C SER A 62 -5.03 -9.10 11.79
N ILE A 63 -5.23 -7.81 11.46
CA ILE A 63 -4.16 -6.84 11.25
C ILE A 63 -4.23 -5.79 12.35
N THR A 64 -3.20 -5.76 13.18
CA THR A 64 -3.09 -4.86 14.34
C THR A 64 -2.48 -3.51 13.97
N LYS A 65 -1.65 -3.47 12.92
CA LYS A 65 -0.96 -2.27 12.44
C LYS A 65 -0.76 -2.37 10.94
N ALA A 66 -1.15 -1.32 10.20
CA ALA A 66 -0.93 -1.22 8.76
C ALA A 66 -0.44 0.19 8.42
N LYS A 67 0.55 0.28 7.53
CA LYS A 67 1.01 1.53 6.94
C LYS A 67 0.98 1.41 5.44
N ILE A 68 0.25 2.32 4.80
CA ILE A 68 0.16 2.38 3.34
C ILE A 68 0.80 3.67 2.86
N THR A 69 1.59 3.55 1.80
CA THR A 69 2.28 4.68 1.20
C THR A 69 2.12 4.56 -0.31
N VAL A 70 1.51 5.58 -0.91
CA VAL A 70 1.41 5.66 -2.37
C VAL A 70 2.80 6.00 -2.90
N LEU A 71 3.31 5.14 -3.79
CA LEU A 71 4.56 5.39 -4.50
C LEU A 71 4.25 6.25 -5.73
N ILE A 72 4.91 7.40 -5.84
CA ILE A 72 4.87 8.23 -7.04
C ILE A 72 6.08 7.91 -7.92
N PRO A 73 5.90 7.73 -9.25
CA PRO A 73 7.04 7.60 -10.16
C PRO A 73 7.95 8.83 -10.08
N ILE A 74 9.25 8.64 -10.33
CA ILE A 74 10.23 9.72 -10.33
C ILE A 74 9.80 10.88 -11.24
N ALA A 75 9.24 10.57 -12.42
CA ALA A 75 8.70 11.59 -13.34
C ALA A 75 7.55 12.40 -12.72
N GLY A 76 6.66 11.75 -11.96
CA GLY A 76 5.60 12.42 -11.21
C GLY A 76 6.16 13.31 -10.10
N GLY A 77 7.22 12.85 -9.42
CA GLY A 77 7.97 13.67 -8.45
C GLY A 77 8.61 14.91 -9.08
N PHE A 78 9.12 14.81 -10.31
CA PHE A 78 9.63 15.96 -11.05
C PHE A 78 8.53 16.96 -11.43
N ALA A 79 7.40 16.47 -11.97
CA ALA A 79 6.25 17.32 -12.28
C ALA A 79 5.69 18.02 -11.02
N ALA A 80 5.63 17.31 -9.89
CA ALA A 80 5.25 17.88 -8.61
C ALA A 80 6.22 18.99 -8.16
N ASN A 81 7.53 18.79 -8.32
CA ASN A 81 8.54 19.80 -8.03
C ASN A 81 8.41 21.04 -8.92
N GLN A 82 8.15 20.86 -10.22
CA GLN A 82 7.91 22.00 -11.11
C GLN A 82 6.71 22.82 -10.66
N LYS A 83 5.59 22.16 -10.40
CA LYS A 83 4.36 22.81 -9.92
C LYS A 83 4.57 23.52 -8.58
N ALA A 84 5.33 22.94 -7.66
CA ALA A 84 5.62 23.53 -6.36
C ALA A 84 6.37 24.88 -6.47
N ARG A 85 7.21 25.07 -7.50
CA ARG A 85 7.90 26.35 -7.74
C ARG A 85 6.96 27.49 -8.11
N GLU A 86 5.77 27.17 -8.61
CA GLU A 86 4.75 28.13 -9.03
C GLU A 86 3.76 28.44 -7.89
N MET A 87 3.80 27.67 -6.80
CA MET A 87 2.93 27.86 -5.64
C MET A 87 3.51 28.91 -4.70
N THR A 88 2.82 30.05 -4.58
CA THR A 88 3.09 31.02 -3.51
C THR A 88 2.19 30.70 -2.31
N TYR A 89 2.80 30.32 -1.19
CA TYR A 89 2.07 30.15 0.07
C TYR A 89 1.80 31.53 0.67
N HIS A 90 0.53 31.94 0.70
CA HIS A 90 0.10 33.11 1.44
C HIS A 90 -0.38 32.65 2.82
N VAL A 91 0.36 33.02 3.87
CA VAL A 91 -0.11 32.81 5.24
C VAL A 91 -1.32 33.73 5.45
N GLN A 92 -2.49 33.16 5.77
CA GLN A 92 -3.64 33.94 6.16
C GLN A 92 -3.56 34.19 7.67
N GLY A 93 -3.30 35.44 8.05
CA GLY A 93 -3.34 35.93 9.43
C GLY A 93 -1.97 36.21 10.05
N GLN A 94 -1.49 37.45 9.88
CA GLN A 94 -0.81 38.19 10.95
C GLN A 94 -1.65 39.42 11.26
#